data_AF-A0A531KK32-F1
#
_entry.id   AF-A0A531KK32-F1
#
_cell.length_a   1.000
_cell.length_b   1.000
_cell.length_c   1.000
_cell.angle_alpha   90.00
_cell.angle_beta   90.00
_cell.angle_gamma   90.00
#
_symmetry.space_group_name_H-M   'P 1'
#
loop_
_entity.id
_entity.type
_entity.pdbx_description
1 polymer ?
#
loop_
_entity_poly.entity_id
_entity_poly.type
_entity_poly.pdbx_seq_one_letter_code
_entity_poly.pdbx_strand_id
1 'polypeptide(L)'
;MPENRIMLDVLRGKTVSPPPLWMMRQAGRYLPEYRETRRRAGSFLDLCYNPDLAVEVTLQPIERFGFDASILFSDILVVPHALGRDVRFEEGRGPLLTPIAATEIAALDGETFHVNLEPIYETVRRLRTKLPDQTTLIGFCGAPWTVATYMIAGHGTSD
;
A
#
# COMPACT_ATOMS: atom_id res chain seq x y z
N MET A 1 26.36 -15.42 -0.05
CA MET A 1 26.65 -14.29 0.86
C MET A 1 25.33 -13.54 1.05
N PRO A 2 24.97 -12.96 2.21
CA PRO A 2 23.72 -12.21 2.28
C PRO A 2 23.89 -10.98 1.37
N GLU A 3 23.22 -11.01 0.22
CA GLU A 3 23.29 -9.96 -0.79
C GLU A 3 22.81 -8.65 -0.17
N ASN A 4 23.66 -7.64 -0.27
CA ASN A 4 23.48 -6.40 0.46
C ASN A 4 22.36 -5.56 -0.17
N ARG A 5 21.35 -5.22 0.64
CA ARG A 5 20.26 -4.33 0.23
C ARG A 5 20.75 -2.88 0.23
N ILE A 6 21.19 -2.39 -0.92
CA ILE A 6 21.82 -1.06 -1.03
C ILE A 6 20.89 0.08 -0.60
N MET A 7 19.58 -0.07 -0.77
CA MET A 7 18.59 0.90 -0.25
C MET A 7 18.67 1.05 1.28
N LEU A 8 18.75 -0.07 2.03
CA LEU A 8 18.86 -0.02 3.48
C LEU A 8 20.18 0.59 3.95
N ASP A 9 21.24 0.40 3.18
CA ASP A 9 22.54 1.01 3.48
C ASP A 9 22.51 2.53 3.35
N VAL A 10 21.88 3.06 2.29
CA VAL A 10 21.69 4.51 2.12
C VAL A 10 20.78 5.09 3.21
N LEU A 11 19.70 4.40 3.57
CA LEU A 11 18.82 4.83 4.67
C LEU A 11 19.50 4.81 6.04
N ARG A 12 20.61 4.07 6.19
CA ARG A 12 21.48 4.08 7.38
C ARG A 12 22.59 5.13 7.30
N GLY A 13 22.61 5.97 6.26
CA GLY A 13 23.59 7.04 6.08
C GLY A 13 24.87 6.61 5.36
N LYS A 14 24.94 5.42 4.76
CA LYS A 14 26.08 5.05 3.91
C LYS A 14 25.96 5.67 2.53
N THR A 15 27.05 6.22 2.01
CA THR A 15 27.12 6.66 0.62
C THR A 15 27.43 5.46 -0.28
N VAL A 16 26.64 5.27 -1.34
CA VAL A 16 26.84 4.23 -2.36
C VAL A 16 26.80 4.85 -3.76
N SER A 17 27.47 4.22 -4.73
CA SER A 17 27.48 4.66 -6.13
C SER A 17 27.34 3.44 -7.06
N PRO A 18 26.37 3.42 -8.00
CA PRO A 18 25.30 4.42 -8.16
C PRO A 18 24.33 4.45 -6.96
N PRO A 19 23.60 5.55 -6.72
CA PRO A 19 22.59 5.61 -5.68
C PRO A 19 21.41 4.67 -6.02
N PRO A 20 20.75 4.06 -5.01
CA PRO A 20 19.63 3.17 -5.23
C PRO A 20 18.39 3.94 -5.68
N LEU A 21 17.56 3.30 -6.50
CA LEU A 21 16.37 3.90 -7.10
C LEU A 21 15.10 3.09 -6.81
N TRP A 22 14.03 3.80 -6.51
CA TRP A 22 12.64 3.33 -6.53
C TRP A 22 11.74 4.53 -6.80
N MET A 23 10.46 4.28 -7.12
CA MET A 23 9.52 5.36 -7.41
C MET A 23 8.23 5.23 -6.60
N MET A 24 7.75 6.36 -6.05
CA MET A 24 6.39 6.41 -5.51
C MET A 24 5.39 6.06 -6.61
N ARG A 25 4.41 5.20 -6.27
CA ARG A 25 3.41 4.68 -7.21
C ARG A 25 4.02 3.91 -8.40
N GLN A 26 5.17 3.25 -8.21
CA GLN A 26 5.77 2.37 -9.23
C GLN A 26 4.83 1.25 -9.71
N ALA A 27 3.98 0.71 -8.83
CA ALA A 27 2.88 -0.16 -9.23
C ALA A 27 1.64 0.71 -9.53
N GLY A 28 1.35 0.95 -10.80
CA GLY A 28 0.27 1.87 -11.15
C GLY A 28 -0.14 1.89 -12.61
N ARG A 29 -1.16 2.73 -12.88
CA ARG A 29 -1.87 2.82 -14.17
C ARG A 29 -1.00 3.18 -15.37
N TYR A 30 0.27 3.55 -15.21
CA TYR A 30 1.17 3.75 -16.35
C TYR A 30 1.63 2.42 -16.97
N LEU A 31 1.52 1.32 -16.23
CA LEU A 31 1.83 -0.03 -16.68
C LEU A 31 0.58 -0.70 -17.29
N PRO A 32 0.62 -1.17 -18.54
CA PRO A 32 -0.47 -1.95 -19.14
C PRO A 32 -0.85 -3.21 -18.32
N GLU A 33 0.14 -3.94 -17.84
CA GLU A 33 0.00 -5.14 -17.00
C GLU A 33 -0.71 -4.88 -15.67
N TYR A 34 -0.48 -3.69 -15.09
CA TYR A 34 -1.22 -3.23 -13.92
C TYR A 34 -2.70 -3.04 -14.25
N ARG A 35 -3.03 -2.42 -15.40
CA ARG A 35 -4.42 -2.16 -15.80
C ARG A 35 -5.19 -3.47 -16.00
N GLU A 36 -4.56 -4.49 -16.57
CA GLU A 36 -5.21 -5.79 -16.73
C GLU A 36 -5.47 -6.47 -15.37
N THR A 37 -4.49 -6.41 -14.47
CA THR A 37 -4.66 -6.93 -13.10
C THR A 37 -5.76 -6.20 -12.34
N ARG A 38 -5.77 -4.87 -12.45
CA ARG A 38 -6.79 -3.98 -11.89
C ARG A 38 -8.19 -4.35 -12.37
N ARG A 39 -8.36 -4.69 -13.65
CA ARG A 39 -9.64 -5.09 -14.25
C ARG A 39 -10.15 -6.42 -13.70
N ARG A 40 -9.25 -7.36 -13.39
CA ARG A 40 -9.59 -8.66 -12.78
C ARG A 40 -10.01 -8.54 -11.31
N ALA A 41 -9.51 -7.54 -10.59
CA ALA A 41 -9.77 -7.36 -9.17
C ALA A 41 -11.18 -6.82 -8.82
N GLY A 42 -11.88 -6.19 -9.78
CA GLY A 42 -13.17 -5.53 -9.51
C GLY A 42 -12.99 -4.14 -8.91
N SER A 43 -12.71 -4.02 -7.61
CA SER A 43 -12.51 -2.73 -6.92
C SER A 43 -11.09 -2.54 -6.39
N PHE A 44 -10.75 -1.31 -5.96
CA PHE A 44 -9.39 -0.96 -5.51
C PHE A 44 -9.06 -1.62 -4.19
N LEU A 45 -10.02 -1.61 -3.27
CA LEU A 45 -9.89 -2.34 -2.01
C LEU A 45 -9.80 -3.85 -2.25
N ASP A 46 -10.58 -4.42 -3.19
CA ASP A 46 -10.45 -5.85 -3.52
C ASP A 46 -9.05 -6.19 -4.03
N LEU A 47 -8.43 -5.31 -4.81
CA LEU A 47 -7.03 -5.48 -5.23
C LEU A 47 -6.08 -5.43 -4.03
N CYS A 48 -6.29 -4.51 -3.08
CA CYS A 48 -5.47 -4.44 -1.87
C CYS A 48 -5.65 -5.67 -0.96
N TYR A 49 -6.87 -6.17 -0.81
CA TYR A 49 -7.20 -7.30 0.07
C TYR A 49 -7.06 -8.67 -0.59
N ASN A 50 -6.69 -8.75 -1.87
CA ASN A 50 -6.38 -10.01 -2.54
C ASN A 50 -4.85 -10.21 -2.59
N PRO A 51 -4.28 -11.10 -1.76
CA PRO A 51 -2.82 -11.24 -1.68
C PRO A 51 -2.19 -11.73 -2.98
N ASP A 52 -2.88 -12.51 -3.81
CA ASP A 52 -2.35 -12.94 -5.11
C ASP A 52 -2.17 -11.76 -6.05
N LEU A 53 -3.22 -10.93 -6.18
CA LEU A 53 -3.20 -9.78 -7.08
C LEU A 53 -2.32 -8.65 -6.55
N ALA A 54 -2.32 -8.40 -5.23
CA ALA A 54 -1.46 -7.40 -4.59
C ALA A 54 0.03 -7.75 -4.74
N VAL A 55 0.39 -9.02 -4.59
CA VAL A 55 1.74 -9.52 -4.89
C VAL A 55 2.08 -9.29 -6.36
N GLU A 56 1.19 -9.69 -7.28
CA GLU A 56 1.41 -9.54 -8.73
C GLU A 56 1.72 -8.08 -9.10
N VAL A 57 0.87 -7.12 -8.72
CA VAL A 57 1.10 -5.71 -9.07
C VAL A 57 2.32 -5.11 -8.39
N THR A 58 2.71 -5.60 -7.21
CA THR A 58 3.92 -5.13 -6.51
C THR A 58 5.21 -5.61 -7.21
N LEU A 59 5.17 -6.76 -7.88
CA LEU A 59 6.32 -7.33 -8.58
C LEU A 59 6.53 -6.74 -9.98
N GLN A 60 5.45 -6.35 -10.68
CA GLN A 60 5.50 -5.81 -12.05
C GLN A 60 6.62 -4.77 -12.30
N PRO A 61 6.82 -3.74 -11.43
CA PRO A 61 7.86 -2.73 -11.67
C PRO A 61 9.27 -3.28 -11.41
N ILE A 62 9.40 -4.26 -10.52
CA ILE A 62 10.69 -4.92 -10.23
C ILE A 62 11.12 -5.76 -11.43
N GLU A 63 10.19 -6.52 -12.00
CA GLU A 63 10.44 -7.34 -13.20
C GLU A 63 10.77 -6.47 -14.42
N ARG A 64 10.17 -5.30 -14.53
CA ARG A 64 10.33 -4.42 -15.70
C ARG A 64 11.56 -3.51 -15.63
N PHE A 65 11.91 -3.02 -14.44
CA PHE A 65 12.91 -1.96 -14.28
C PHE A 65 14.07 -2.33 -13.34
N GLY A 66 13.96 -3.41 -12.57
CA GLY A 66 15.02 -3.84 -11.65
C GLY A 66 15.30 -2.85 -10.52
N PHE A 67 14.27 -2.15 -10.00
CA PHE A 67 14.44 -1.19 -8.90
C PHE A 67 15.06 -1.84 -7.64
N ASP A 68 15.82 -1.04 -6.89
CA ASP A 68 16.51 -1.47 -5.66
C ASP A 68 15.55 -1.64 -4.48
N ALA A 69 14.36 -1.07 -4.58
CA ALA A 69 13.28 -1.28 -3.63
C ALA A 69 11.93 -1.51 -4.31
N SER A 70 11.14 -2.36 -3.68
CA SER A 70 9.71 -2.52 -3.93
C SER A 70 8.93 -1.96 -2.75
N ILE A 71 7.79 -1.34 -3.03
CA ILE A 71 6.86 -0.88 -2.01
C ILE A 71 5.60 -1.73 -2.07
N LEU A 72 5.12 -2.16 -0.90
CA LEU A 72 3.86 -2.90 -0.76
C LEU A 72 2.74 -2.18 -1.54
N PHE A 73 2.03 -2.90 -2.40
CA PHE A 73 0.78 -2.39 -2.93
C PHE A 73 -0.33 -2.49 -1.87
N SER A 74 -0.72 -1.34 -1.32
CA SER A 74 -1.81 -1.19 -0.36
C SER A 74 -2.32 0.26 -0.41
N ASP A 75 -3.11 0.68 0.56
CA ASP A 75 -3.58 2.06 0.69
C ASP A 75 -3.59 2.52 2.16
N ILE A 76 -3.41 3.81 2.42
CA ILE A 76 -3.46 4.34 3.79
C ILE A 76 -4.85 4.18 4.42
N LEU A 77 -5.90 4.07 3.60
CA LEU A 77 -7.28 3.94 4.02
C LEU A 77 -7.69 2.50 4.37
N VAL A 78 -6.79 1.52 4.26
CA VAL A 78 -7.04 0.20 4.85
C VAL A 78 -7.16 0.26 6.37
N VAL A 79 -6.52 1.24 7.02
CA VAL A 79 -6.61 1.47 8.47
C VAL A 79 -8.03 1.86 8.90
N PRO A 80 -8.65 2.94 8.39
CA PRO A 80 -10.03 3.26 8.73
C PRO A 80 -11.01 2.18 8.29
N HIS A 81 -10.77 1.51 7.16
CA HIS A 81 -11.60 0.36 6.75
C HIS A 81 -11.54 -0.78 7.78
N ALA A 82 -10.34 -1.13 8.28
CA ALA A 82 -10.17 -2.15 9.30
C ALA A 82 -10.76 -1.76 10.66
N LEU A 83 -10.95 -0.46 10.93
CA LEU A 83 -11.69 0.09 12.07
C LEU A 83 -13.21 0.16 11.82
N GLY A 84 -13.72 -0.49 10.77
CA GLY A 84 -15.15 -0.58 10.47
C GLY A 84 -15.74 0.63 9.76
N ARG A 85 -14.92 1.56 9.23
CA ARG A 85 -15.40 2.67 8.40
C ARG A 85 -15.69 2.21 6.96
N ASP A 86 -16.66 2.86 6.34
CA ASP A 86 -17.19 2.53 5.02
C ASP A 86 -16.36 3.13 3.86
N VAL A 87 -15.11 2.71 3.76
CA VAL A 87 -14.20 3.18 2.71
C VAL A 87 -14.61 2.65 1.34
N ARG A 88 -14.74 3.54 0.36
CA ARG A 88 -15.09 3.24 -1.03
C ARG A 88 -14.20 4.02 -1.98
N PHE A 89 -13.90 3.47 -3.14
CA PHE A 89 -13.14 4.14 -4.19
C PHE A 89 -13.99 4.26 -5.44
N GLU A 90 -14.35 5.49 -5.80
CA GLU A 90 -15.13 5.78 -6.99
C GLU A 90 -14.22 6.30 -8.12
N GLU A 91 -14.47 5.80 -9.33
CA GLU A 91 -13.70 6.20 -10.50
C GLU A 91 -13.90 7.70 -10.78
N GLY A 92 -12.78 8.43 -10.93
CA GLY A 92 -12.78 9.88 -11.16
C GLY A 92 -13.05 10.74 -9.93
N ARG A 93 -13.43 10.16 -8.78
CA ARG A 93 -13.71 10.91 -7.53
C ARG A 93 -12.71 10.64 -6.40
N GLY A 94 -12.06 9.48 -6.42
CA GLY A 94 -11.10 9.10 -5.39
C GLY A 94 -11.78 8.39 -4.20
N PRO A 95 -11.14 8.38 -3.02
CA PRO A 95 -11.68 7.71 -1.85
C PRO A 95 -12.82 8.49 -1.21
N LEU A 96 -13.85 7.76 -0.78
CA LEU A 96 -15.02 8.25 -0.07
C LEU A 96 -15.24 7.43 1.21
N LEU A 97 -15.66 8.10 2.26
CA LEU A 97 -16.05 7.53 3.56
C LEU A 97 -17.25 8.33 4.08
N THR A 98 -18.09 7.73 4.91
CA THR A 98 -19.02 8.51 5.74
C THR A 98 -18.19 9.32 6.74
N PRO A 99 -18.35 10.67 6.80
CA PRO A 99 -17.70 11.50 7.80
C PRO A 99 -17.97 11.00 9.22
N ILE A 100 -16.93 10.93 10.06
CA ILE A 100 -17.06 10.58 11.48
C ILE A 100 -17.39 11.81 12.32
N ALA A 101 -18.43 11.72 13.15
CA ALA A 101 -18.75 12.72 14.16
C ALA A 101 -17.90 12.53 15.41
N ALA A 102 -17.68 13.61 16.17
CA ALA A 102 -16.89 13.56 17.41
C ALA A 102 -17.44 12.54 18.43
N THR A 103 -18.77 12.33 18.45
CA THR A 103 -19.44 11.37 19.33
C THR A 103 -19.19 9.91 18.95
N GLU A 104 -18.78 9.63 17.71
CA GLU A 104 -18.54 8.28 17.22
C GLU A 104 -17.10 7.80 17.45
N ILE A 105 -16.16 8.71 17.75
CA ILE A 105 -14.73 8.38 17.90
C ILE A 105 -14.51 7.35 19.01
N ALA A 106 -15.19 7.51 20.15
CA ALA A 106 -15.07 6.61 21.29
C ALA A 106 -15.66 5.21 21.03
N ALA A 107 -16.45 5.05 19.97
CA ALA A 107 -17.06 3.79 19.57
C ALA A 107 -16.26 3.04 18.49
N LEU A 108 -15.11 3.57 18.04
CA LEU A 108 -14.23 2.85 17.12
C LEU A 108 -13.67 1.60 17.81
N ASP A 109 -14.00 0.45 17.26
CA ASP A 109 -13.56 -0.84 17.78
C ASP A 109 -12.32 -1.33 17.03
N GLY A 110 -11.29 -1.68 17.80
CA GLY A 110 -10.03 -2.22 17.31
C GLY A 110 -9.90 -3.75 17.43
N GLU A 111 -10.89 -4.45 18.02
CA GLU A 111 -10.79 -5.90 18.28
C GLU A 111 -10.53 -6.71 17.01
N THR A 112 -11.22 -6.36 15.92
CA THR A 112 -11.07 -7.05 14.62
C THR A 112 -10.02 -6.42 13.71
N PHE A 113 -9.32 -5.37 14.15
CA PHE A 113 -8.41 -4.58 13.30
C PHE A 113 -7.35 -5.44 12.60
N HIS A 114 -6.64 -6.28 13.37
CA HIS A 114 -5.61 -7.15 12.82
C HIS A 114 -6.18 -8.31 12.01
N VAL A 115 -7.38 -8.79 12.35
CA VAL A 115 -8.09 -9.83 11.57
C VAL A 115 -8.43 -9.29 10.18
N ASN A 116 -8.94 -8.07 10.12
CA ASN A 116 -9.31 -7.38 8.87
C ASN A 116 -8.07 -7.07 8.00
N LEU A 117 -6.89 -6.89 8.61
CA LEU A 117 -5.63 -6.63 7.91
C LEU A 117 -4.82 -7.88 7.56
N GLU A 118 -5.27 -9.07 7.93
CA GLU A 118 -4.53 -10.31 7.65
C GLU A 118 -4.16 -10.49 6.16
N PRO A 119 -5.03 -10.16 5.17
CA PRO A 119 -4.63 -10.23 3.76
C PRO A 119 -3.44 -9.31 3.40
N ILE A 120 -3.32 -8.17 4.07
CA ILE A 120 -2.18 -7.25 3.89
C ILE A 120 -0.91 -7.85 4.48
N TYR A 121 -1.01 -8.45 5.67
CA TYR A 121 0.12 -9.17 6.29
C TYR A 121 0.55 -10.38 5.46
N GLU A 122 -0.40 -11.07 4.85
CA GLU A 122 -0.14 -12.14 3.91
C GLU A 122 0.63 -11.67 2.68
N THR A 123 0.21 -10.55 2.10
CA THR A 123 0.91 -9.92 0.98
C THR A 123 2.36 -9.62 1.34
N VAL A 124 2.60 -9.03 2.53
CA VAL A 124 3.96 -8.75 3.02
C VAL A 124 4.79 -10.03 3.15
N ARG A 125 4.23 -11.09 3.77
CA ARG A 125 4.91 -12.39 3.92
C ARG A 125 5.28 -12.99 2.55
N ARG A 126 4.37 -12.96 1.59
CA ARG A 126 4.57 -13.50 0.24
C ARG A 126 5.61 -12.69 -0.54
N LEU A 127 5.56 -11.36 -0.47
CA LEU A 127 6.55 -10.48 -1.11
C LEU A 127 7.95 -10.68 -0.54
N ARG A 128 8.06 -10.85 0.77
CA ARG A 128 9.34 -11.11 1.44
C ARG A 128 10.07 -12.35 0.90
N THR A 129 9.31 -13.35 0.43
CA THR A 129 9.84 -14.58 -0.16
C THR A 129 10.02 -14.49 -1.67
N LYS A 130 9.20 -13.71 -2.38
CA LYS A 130 9.19 -13.64 -3.85
C LYS A 130 10.12 -12.59 -4.44
N LEU A 131 10.40 -11.51 -3.71
CA LEU A 131 11.29 -10.46 -4.17
C LEU A 131 12.74 -10.98 -4.24
N PRO A 132 13.54 -10.50 -5.20
CA PRO A 132 14.98 -10.75 -5.19
C PRO A 132 15.61 -10.35 -3.84
N ASP A 133 16.60 -11.11 -3.38
CA ASP A 133 17.16 -10.93 -2.03
C ASP A 133 17.74 -9.53 -1.79
N GLN A 134 18.32 -8.95 -2.85
CA GLN A 134 18.88 -7.61 -2.91
C GLN A 134 17.83 -6.48 -2.94
N THR A 135 16.59 -6.79 -3.32
CA THR A 135 15.51 -5.80 -3.38
C THR A 135 14.94 -5.55 -1.98
N THR A 136 14.88 -4.28 -1.57
CA THR A 136 14.28 -3.89 -0.30
C THR A 136 12.77 -3.86 -0.40
N LEU A 137 12.06 -4.49 0.54
CA LEU A 137 10.62 -4.32 0.66
C LEU A 137 10.31 -3.17 1.64
N ILE A 138 9.58 -2.17 1.15
CA ILE A 138 9.09 -1.03 1.91
C ILE A 138 7.63 -1.29 2.30
N GLY A 139 7.36 -1.34 3.61
CA GLY A 139 6.01 -1.17 4.16
C GLY A 139 5.69 0.30 4.38
N PHE A 140 4.41 0.65 4.47
CA PHE A 140 4.00 2.03 4.72
C PHE A 140 2.65 2.09 5.46
N CYS A 141 2.36 3.26 6.04
CA CYS A 141 1.06 3.61 6.59
C CYS A 141 0.86 5.13 6.48
N GLY A 142 -0.40 5.57 6.57
CA GLY A 142 -0.71 6.99 6.68
C GLY A 142 -0.39 7.52 8.08
N ALA A 143 0.06 8.78 8.17
CA ALA A 143 0.23 9.44 9.46
C ALA A 143 -1.14 9.59 10.17
N PRO A 144 -1.19 9.58 11.51
CA PRO A 144 -2.46 9.67 12.24
C PRO A 144 -3.32 10.87 11.84
N TRP A 145 -2.70 12.04 11.68
CA TRP A 145 -3.40 13.25 11.22
C TRP A 145 -4.00 13.08 9.83
N THR A 146 -3.23 12.58 8.86
CA THR A 146 -3.70 12.34 7.49
C THR A 146 -4.87 11.36 7.45
N VAL A 147 -4.80 10.26 8.20
CA VAL A 147 -5.91 9.29 8.26
C VAL A 147 -7.14 9.92 8.90
N ALA A 148 -6.96 10.69 9.99
CA ALA A 148 -8.05 11.40 10.65
C ALA A 148 -8.72 12.41 9.72
N THR A 149 -7.97 13.16 8.89
CA THR A 149 -8.59 14.11 7.95
C THR A 149 -9.50 13.42 6.95
N TYR A 150 -9.15 12.23 6.45
CA TYR A 150 -10.05 11.45 5.58
C TYR A 150 -11.30 10.97 6.32
N MET A 151 -11.13 10.48 7.55
CA MET A 151 -12.28 10.03 8.36
C MET A 151 -13.24 11.17 8.68
N ILE A 152 -12.73 12.37 8.95
CA ILE A 152 -13.53 13.55 9.29
C ILE A 152 -14.17 14.19 8.05
N ALA A 153 -13.41 14.35 6.96
CA ALA A 153 -13.93 14.98 5.74
C ALA A 153 -14.81 14.03 4.91
N GLY A 154 -14.58 12.73 5.01
CA GLY A 154 -15.26 11.72 4.19
C GLY A 154 -14.77 11.63 2.74
N HIS A 155 -13.79 12.45 2.35
CA HIS A 155 -13.20 12.42 1.01
C HIS A 155 -11.80 13.02 1.02
N GLY A 156 -11.04 12.79 -0.06
CA GLY A 156 -9.81 13.54 -0.28
C GLY A 156 -10.10 15.00 -0.63
N THR A 157 -9.20 15.90 -0.29
CA THR A 157 -9.22 17.26 -0.86
C THR A 157 -8.92 17.20 -2.35
N SER A 158 -9.69 17.93 -3.16
CA SER A 158 -9.25 18.24 -4.52
C SER A 158 -8.01 19.11 -4.44
N ASP A 159 -6.96 18.74 -5.17
CA ASP A 159 -5.83 19.62 -5.44
C ASP A 159 -6.30 20.89 -6.18
#